data_AF-A0A1Q4G2B2-F1
#
_entry.id   AF-A0A1Q4G2B2-F1
#
_cell.length_a   1.000
_cell.length_b   1.000
_cell.length_c   1.000
_cell.angle_alpha   90.00
_cell.angle_beta   90.00
_cell.angle_gamma   90.00
#
_symmetry.space_group_name_H-M   'P 1'
#
loop_
_entity.id
_entity.type
_entity.pdbx_description
1 polymer ?
#
loop_
_entity_poly.entity_id
_entity_poly.type
_entity_poly.pdbx_seq_one_letter_code
_entity_poly.pdbx_strand_id
1 'polypeptide(L)'
;MASNCPHCKDRNLHPSRIEADLPALFCDGCGGSLLSLVAYRHWRENQPEHAPNDGDGAALDEVQDTSVALCCPKCRHFMTKFRLSADARNQIDLCVHCDEAWLDRGEWQLLDRLALAGRLTQVFTQPWQNRVRSAEAERRAEQLWSERLGANYARAQELREWLRGNAQARDILAYVNQVRDEIPL
;
A
#
# COMPACT_ATOMS: atom_id res chain seq x y z
N MET A 1 -24.69 -18.47 -9.18
CA MET A 1 -23.86 -17.98 -10.30
C MET A 1 -22.41 -18.16 -9.86
N ALA A 2 -21.60 -18.89 -10.62
CA ALA A 2 -20.19 -19.10 -10.27
C ALA A 2 -19.42 -17.79 -10.54
N SER A 3 -18.81 -17.24 -9.50
CA SER A 3 -17.96 -16.04 -9.60
C SER A 3 -16.54 -16.51 -9.87
N ASN A 4 -16.01 -16.27 -11.06
CA ASN A 4 -14.62 -16.66 -11.38
C ASN A 4 -13.64 -15.79 -10.58
N CYS A 5 -12.50 -16.38 -10.20
CA CYS A 5 -11.39 -15.66 -9.59
C CYS A 5 -10.88 -14.58 -10.54
N PRO A 6 -10.75 -13.31 -10.12
CA PRO A 6 -10.32 -12.22 -10.99
C PRO A 6 -8.83 -12.34 -11.37
N HIS A 7 -8.05 -13.00 -10.52
CA HIS A 7 -6.63 -13.24 -10.72
C HIS A 7 -6.37 -14.45 -11.63
N CYS A 8 -6.86 -15.64 -11.25
CA CYS A 8 -6.64 -16.88 -12.02
C CYS A 8 -7.50 -16.94 -13.31
N LYS A 9 -8.69 -16.34 -13.31
CA LYS A 9 -9.70 -16.32 -14.40
C LYS A 9 -10.32 -17.67 -14.79
N ASP A 10 -9.59 -18.76 -14.60
CA ASP A 10 -9.97 -20.15 -14.92
C ASP A 10 -10.55 -20.92 -13.72
N ARG A 11 -10.44 -20.37 -12.50
CA ARG A 11 -10.93 -20.97 -11.26
C ARG A 11 -12.19 -20.29 -10.75
N ASN A 12 -13.06 -21.07 -10.11
CA ASN A 12 -14.26 -20.58 -9.43
C ASN A 12 -13.95 -20.22 -7.99
N LEU A 13 -14.55 -19.12 -7.51
CA LEU A 13 -14.56 -18.80 -6.10
C LEU A 13 -15.62 -19.63 -5.38
N HIS A 14 -15.29 -20.09 -4.18
CA HIS A 14 -16.22 -20.84 -3.34
C HIS A 14 -16.44 -20.14 -1.99
N PRO A 15 -17.63 -20.30 -1.38
CA PRO A 15 -17.91 -19.74 -0.07
C PRO A 15 -16.91 -20.23 0.99
N SER A 16 -16.41 -19.30 1.79
CA SER A 16 -15.39 -19.51 2.80
C SER A 16 -15.57 -18.52 3.96
N ARG A 17 -14.74 -18.65 4.98
CA ARG A 17 -14.62 -17.70 6.08
C ARG A 17 -13.15 -17.37 6.28
N ILE A 18 -12.85 -16.09 6.51
CA ILE A 18 -11.47 -15.65 6.75
C ILE A 18 -11.11 -15.86 8.22
N GLU A 19 -11.72 -15.07 9.11
CA GLU A 19 -11.59 -15.20 10.56
C GLU A 19 -12.95 -15.34 11.23
N ALA A 20 -13.02 -16.24 12.23
CA ALA A 20 -14.23 -16.60 12.95
C ALA A 20 -15.40 -16.89 12.01
N ASP A 21 -16.28 -15.90 11.82
CA ASP A 21 -17.50 -15.98 11.04
C ASP A 21 -17.58 -15.04 9.85
N LEU A 22 -16.53 -14.28 9.51
CA LEU A 22 -16.58 -13.32 8.41
C LEU A 22 -16.73 -14.03 7.05
N PRO A 23 -17.86 -13.85 6.35
CA PRO A 23 -18.08 -14.53 5.07
C PRO A 23 -17.26 -13.89 3.95
N ALA A 24 -16.61 -14.73 3.15
CA ALA A 24 -15.87 -14.34 1.96
C ALA A 24 -15.97 -15.42 0.86
N LEU A 25 -15.59 -15.08 -0.37
CA LEU A 25 -15.41 -16.07 -1.43
C LEU A 25 -13.92 -16.31 -1.67
N PHE A 26 -13.45 -17.54 -1.53
CA PHE A 26 -12.03 -17.90 -1.61
C PHE A 26 -11.68 -18.60 -2.92
N CYS A 27 -10.45 -18.39 -3.38
CA CYS A 27 -9.84 -19.11 -4.49
C CYS A 27 -8.78 -20.09 -3.97
N ASP A 28 -8.94 -21.38 -4.26
CA ASP A 28 -7.97 -22.43 -3.88
C ASP A 28 -6.65 -22.36 -4.66
N GLY A 29 -6.64 -21.73 -5.84
CA GLY A 29 -5.46 -21.63 -6.69
C GLY A 29 -4.47 -20.56 -6.23
N CYS A 30 -4.92 -19.31 -6.18
CA CYS A 30 -4.06 -18.21 -5.73
C CYS A 30 -4.10 -18.00 -4.21
N GLY A 31 -5.13 -18.47 -3.51
CA GLY A 31 -5.32 -18.18 -2.08
C GLY A 31 -5.88 -16.79 -1.81
N GLY A 32 -6.39 -16.09 -2.84
CA GLY A 32 -7.05 -14.80 -2.69
C GLY A 32 -8.52 -14.93 -2.26
N SER A 33 -9.05 -13.88 -1.64
CA SER A 33 -10.40 -13.81 -1.09
C SER A 33 -11.13 -12.57 -1.59
N LEU A 34 -12.39 -12.73 -2.01
CA LEU A 34 -13.32 -11.64 -2.24
C LEU A 34 -14.13 -11.39 -0.97
N LEU A 35 -14.02 -10.18 -0.43
CA LEU A 35 -14.65 -9.75 0.81
C LEU A 35 -15.55 -8.54 0.57
N SER A 36 -16.79 -8.62 1.02
CA SER A 36 -17.67 -7.45 1.04
C SER A 36 -17.30 -6.51 2.19
N LEU A 37 -17.03 -5.24 1.89
CA LEU A 37 -16.77 -4.23 2.93
C LEU A 37 -17.98 -3.96 3.83
N VAL A 38 -19.20 -4.21 3.32
CA VAL A 38 -20.43 -4.13 4.12
C VAL A 38 -20.48 -5.28 5.12
N ALA A 39 -20.24 -6.51 4.66
CA ALA A 39 -20.16 -7.68 5.54
C ALA A 39 -19.05 -7.53 6.58
N TYR A 40 -17.91 -6.98 6.17
CA TYR A 40 -16.79 -6.69 7.06
C TYR A 40 -17.17 -5.71 8.17
N ARG A 41 -17.81 -4.59 7.83
CA ARG A 41 -18.26 -3.61 8.83
C ARG A 41 -19.22 -4.24 9.83
N HIS A 42 -20.21 -4.96 9.35
CA HIS A 42 -21.18 -5.64 10.20
C HIS A 42 -20.52 -6.69 11.11
N TRP A 43 -19.61 -7.50 10.57
CA TRP A 43 -18.85 -8.47 11.37
C TRP A 43 -18.07 -7.76 12.47
N ARG A 44 -17.33 -6.69 12.15
CA ARG A 44 -16.56 -5.90 13.11
C ARG A 44 -17.38 -5.28 14.23
N GLU A 45 -18.54 -4.72 13.91
CA GLU A 45 -19.44 -4.11 14.90
C GLU A 45 -19.94 -5.13 15.94
N ASN A 46 -19.98 -6.41 15.56
CA ASN A 46 -20.42 -7.51 16.41
C ASN A 46 -19.26 -8.24 17.11
N GLN A 47 -18.01 -7.83 16.89
CA GLN A 47 -16.88 -8.39 17.60
C GLN A 47 -16.76 -7.71 18.99
N PRO A 48 -16.55 -8.48 20.07
CA PRO A 48 -16.23 -7.90 21.38
C PRO A 48 -14.95 -7.06 21.24
N GLU A 49 -14.88 -5.92 21.96
CA GLU A 49 -13.77 -4.96 21.88
C GLU A 49 -12.41 -5.67 21.78
N HIS A 50 -11.88 -5.76 20.56
CA HIS A 50 -10.52 -6.23 20.36
C HIS A 50 -9.63 -5.09 20.83
N ALA A 51 -9.04 -5.25 22.00
CA ALA A 51 -7.90 -4.45 22.43
C ALA A 51 -6.88 -4.43 21.27
N PRO A 52 -6.28 -3.27 20.94
CA PRO A 52 -5.26 -3.20 19.92
C PRO A 52 -4.15 -4.16 20.34
N ASN A 53 -4.01 -5.27 19.61
CA ASN A 53 -2.90 -6.16 19.82
C ASN A 53 -1.69 -5.44 19.24
N ASP A 54 -0.83 -4.92 20.12
CA ASP A 54 0.51 -4.42 19.81
C ASP A 54 1.40 -5.60 19.37
N GLY A 55 0.97 -6.27 18.31
CA GLY A 55 1.63 -7.37 17.65
C GLY A 55 2.63 -6.83 16.64
N ASP A 56 3.80 -6.52 17.19
CA ASP A 56 5.06 -6.19 16.56
C ASP A 56 5.28 -6.86 15.19
N GLY A 57 5.73 -6.06 14.22
CA GLY A 57 6.67 -6.46 13.16
C GLY A 57 6.50 -7.79 12.40
N ALA A 58 5.31 -8.36 12.20
CA ALA A 58 5.19 -9.53 11.32
C ALA A 58 5.47 -9.08 9.87
N ALA A 59 6.65 -9.46 9.39
CA ALA A 59 7.07 -9.32 8.00
C ALA A 59 5.95 -9.84 7.11
N LEU A 60 5.51 -8.98 6.19
CA LEU A 60 4.56 -9.34 5.16
C LEU A 60 5.28 -10.34 4.24
N ASP A 61 4.90 -11.61 4.33
CA ASP A 61 5.30 -12.62 3.35
C ASP A 61 4.98 -12.11 1.94
N GLU A 62 5.81 -12.49 0.98
CA GLU A 62 5.85 -12.00 -0.40
C GLU A 62 4.46 -11.82 -1.03
N VAL A 63 3.91 -10.61 -0.90
CA VAL A 63 2.70 -10.19 -1.60
C VAL A 63 3.02 -10.13 -3.08
N GLN A 64 2.46 -11.05 -3.85
CA GLN A 64 2.61 -11.07 -5.31
C GLN A 64 1.75 -9.95 -5.91
N ASP A 65 2.33 -8.75 -5.98
CA ASP A 65 1.71 -7.63 -6.66
C ASP A 65 1.54 -7.95 -8.15
N THR A 66 0.28 -8.10 -8.55
CA THR A 66 -0.06 -8.20 -9.98
C THR A 66 -0.45 -6.82 -10.47
N SER A 67 0.38 -6.25 -11.34
CA SER A 67 0.20 -4.96 -12.00
C SER A 67 -1.00 -4.89 -12.95
N VAL A 68 -1.79 -5.96 -13.03
CA VAL A 68 -2.94 -6.10 -13.93
C VAL A 68 -4.20 -5.57 -13.24
N ALA A 69 -4.97 -4.76 -13.95
CA ALA A 69 -6.28 -4.32 -13.48
C ALA A 69 -7.24 -5.52 -13.36
N LEU A 70 -7.84 -5.69 -12.18
CA LEU A 70 -8.79 -6.76 -11.90
C LEU A 70 -10.22 -6.34 -12.26
N CYS A 71 -11.04 -7.31 -12.67
CA CYS A 71 -12.48 -7.13 -12.86
C CYS A 71 -13.23 -7.78 -11.70
N CYS A 72 -14.16 -7.07 -11.09
CA CYS A 72 -14.94 -7.57 -9.97
C CYS A 72 -15.73 -8.83 -10.36
N PRO A 73 -15.56 -9.96 -9.64
CA PRO A 73 -16.30 -11.20 -9.93
C PRO A 73 -17.81 -11.07 -9.79
N LYS A 74 -18.29 -10.12 -8.97
CA LYS A 74 -19.72 -9.92 -8.66
C LYS A 74 -20.44 -9.08 -9.72
N CYS A 75 -19.85 -7.95 -10.12
CA CYS A 75 -20.51 -6.96 -10.99
C CYS A 75 -19.77 -6.66 -12.30
N ARG A 76 -18.60 -7.28 -12.52
CA ARG A 76 -17.75 -7.16 -13.71
C ARG A 76 -17.17 -5.76 -14.00
N HIS A 77 -17.31 -4.81 -13.08
CA HIS A 77 -16.62 -3.52 -13.18
C HIS A 77 -15.14 -3.65 -12.83
N PHE A 78 -14.30 -2.75 -13.36
CA PHE A 78 -12.90 -2.67 -12.97
C PHE A 78 -12.77 -2.32 -11.48
N MET A 79 -11.80 -2.95 -10.83
CA MET A 79 -11.43 -2.70 -9.45
C MET A 79 -10.33 -1.65 -9.40
N THR A 80 -10.42 -0.77 -8.42
CA THR A 80 -9.46 0.31 -8.20
C THR A 80 -8.46 -0.14 -7.15
N LYS A 81 -7.16 -0.03 -7.46
CA LYS A 81 -6.08 -0.26 -6.50
C LYS A 81 -5.97 0.92 -5.54
N PHE A 82 -6.21 0.67 -4.25
CA PHE A 82 -6.00 1.63 -3.18
C PHE A 82 -4.73 1.29 -2.42
N ARG A 83 -3.80 2.25 -2.35
CA ARG A 83 -2.56 2.07 -1.60
C ARG A 83 -2.82 2.31 -0.12
N LEU A 84 -2.37 1.37 0.70
CA LEU A 84 -2.52 1.40 2.15
C LEU A 84 -1.33 2.06 2.84
N SER A 85 -0.16 1.96 2.22
CA SER A 85 1.05 2.63 2.67
C SER A 85 1.91 2.98 1.48
N ALA A 86 2.99 3.74 1.68
CA ALA A 86 3.94 4.02 0.62
C ALA A 86 4.99 2.88 0.42
N ASP A 87 4.83 1.73 1.09
CA ASP A 87 5.37 0.47 0.58
C ASP A 87 4.46 0.01 -0.56
N ALA A 88 5.04 -0.17 -1.75
CA ALA A 88 4.31 -0.54 -2.97
C ALA A 88 3.53 -1.87 -2.84
N ARG A 89 3.95 -2.74 -1.92
CA ARG A 89 3.31 -4.05 -1.69
C ARG A 89 2.00 -3.98 -0.92
N ASN A 90 1.69 -2.82 -0.32
CA ASN A 90 0.54 -2.65 0.56
C ASN A 90 -0.58 -1.95 -0.20
N GLN A 91 -1.34 -2.70 -0.99
CA GLN A 91 -2.49 -2.21 -1.73
C GLN A 91 -3.66 -3.17 -1.63
N ILE A 92 -4.86 -2.69 -1.95
CA ILE A 92 -6.08 -3.51 -2.02
C ILE A 92 -6.83 -3.15 -3.29
N ASP A 93 -7.31 -4.14 -4.00
CA ASP A 93 -8.21 -3.96 -5.13
C ASP A 93 -9.65 -3.84 -4.60
N LEU A 94 -10.32 -2.70 -4.84
CA LEU A 94 -11.70 -2.46 -4.41
C LEU A 94 -12.60 -2.14 -5.60
N CYS A 95 -13.72 -2.85 -5.69
CA CYS A 95 -14.81 -2.49 -6.59
C CYS A 95 -15.67 -1.38 -5.98
N VAL A 96 -15.44 -0.15 -6.40
CA VAL A 96 -16.22 1.03 -5.95
C VAL A 96 -17.69 1.01 -6.36
N HIS A 97 -18.10 0.08 -7.24
CA HIS A 97 -19.50 -0.06 -7.67
C HIS A 97 -20.34 -0.92 -6.72
N CYS A 98 -19.74 -1.91 -6.06
CA CYS A 98 -20.47 -2.87 -5.23
C CYS A 98 -19.80 -3.21 -3.88
N ASP A 99 -18.78 -2.42 -3.52
CA ASP A 99 -18.04 -2.50 -2.25
C ASP A 99 -17.43 -3.88 -1.94
N GLU A 100 -17.03 -4.60 -2.99
CA GLU A 100 -16.30 -5.86 -2.88
C GLU A 100 -14.80 -5.58 -3.00
N ALA A 101 -14.05 -5.95 -1.96
CA ALA A 101 -12.60 -5.92 -1.93
C ALA A 101 -12.04 -7.29 -2.34
N TRP A 102 -11.06 -7.30 -3.23
CA TRP A 102 -10.23 -8.46 -3.51
C TRP A 102 -8.97 -8.35 -2.65
N LEU A 103 -8.69 -9.40 -1.90
CA LEU A 103 -7.54 -9.53 -1.03
C LEU A 103 -6.70 -10.68 -1.56
N ASP A 104 -5.47 -10.39 -1.99
CA ASP A 104 -4.51 -11.44 -2.31
C ASP A 104 -4.06 -12.16 -1.02
N ARG A 105 -3.33 -13.26 -1.19
CA ARG A 105 -2.88 -14.09 -0.06
C ARG A 105 -2.07 -13.24 0.93
N GLY A 106 -2.52 -13.20 2.19
CA GLY A 106 -1.85 -12.45 3.25
C GLY A 106 -2.23 -10.96 3.35
N GLU A 107 -3.08 -10.44 2.45
CA GLU A 107 -3.53 -9.04 2.52
C GLU A 107 -4.65 -8.81 3.56
N TRP A 108 -5.31 -9.87 4.01
CA TRP A 108 -6.33 -9.81 5.06
C TRP A 108 -5.82 -9.16 6.34
N GLN A 109 -4.65 -9.58 6.83
CA GLN A 109 -4.04 -9.09 8.07
C GLN A 109 -3.77 -7.59 7.99
N LEU A 110 -3.47 -7.09 6.79
CA LEU A 110 -3.23 -5.69 6.55
C LEU A 110 -4.54 -4.87 6.59
N LEU A 111 -5.61 -5.38 5.99
CA LEU A 111 -6.94 -4.77 6.09
C LEU A 111 -7.41 -4.72 7.54
N ASP A 112 -7.23 -5.80 8.30
CA ASP A 112 -7.68 -5.87 9.68
C ASP A 112 -6.93 -4.90 10.61
N ARG A 113 -5.60 -4.81 10.47
CA ARG A 113 -4.77 -3.82 11.17
C ARG A 113 -5.23 -2.37 10.90
N LEU A 114 -5.54 -2.04 9.65
CA LEU A 114 -6.04 -0.69 9.29
C LEU A 114 -7.39 -0.39 9.93
N ALA A 115 -8.22 -1.40 10.01
CA ALA A 115 -9.52 -1.33 10.64
C ALA A 115 -9.43 -1.16 12.15
N LEU A 116 -8.57 -1.93 12.82
CA LEU A 116 -8.26 -1.77 14.25
C LEU A 116 -7.72 -0.37 14.55
N ALA A 117 -6.90 0.18 13.65
CA ALA A 117 -6.42 1.56 13.75
C ALA A 117 -7.50 2.64 13.47
N GLY A 118 -8.74 2.25 13.14
CA GLY A 118 -9.83 3.18 12.80
C GLY A 118 -9.64 3.90 11.47
N ARG A 119 -8.76 3.40 10.59
CA ARG A 119 -8.34 4.08 9.35
C ARG A 119 -8.92 3.48 8.07
N LEU A 120 -9.64 2.37 8.15
CA LEU A 120 -10.14 1.66 6.96
C LEU A 120 -10.93 2.56 6.00
N THR A 121 -11.83 3.41 6.51
CA THR A 121 -12.60 4.33 5.65
C THR A 121 -11.74 5.46 5.08
N GLN A 122 -10.71 5.89 5.80
CA GLN A 122 -9.80 6.97 5.38
C GLN A 122 -8.92 6.54 4.21
N VAL A 123 -8.51 5.28 4.18
CA VAL A 123 -7.66 4.69 3.13
C VAL A 123 -8.27 4.89 1.74
N PHE A 124 -9.59 4.76 1.62
CA PHE A 124 -10.29 4.86 0.34
C PHE A 124 -10.53 6.31 -0.12
N THR A 125 -10.03 7.30 0.63
CA THR A 125 -10.22 8.72 0.32
C THR A 125 -9.09 9.28 -0.55
N GLN A 126 -9.41 10.27 -1.38
CA GLN A 126 -8.41 10.96 -2.22
C GLN A 126 -7.28 11.62 -1.40
N PRO A 127 -7.54 12.31 -0.26
CA PRO A 127 -6.46 12.87 0.56
C PRO A 127 -5.46 11.83 1.04
N TRP A 128 -5.93 10.65 1.47
CA TRP A 128 -5.04 9.55 1.84
C TRP A 128 -4.21 9.07 0.65
N GLN A 129 -4.87 8.77 -0.48
CA GLN A 129 -4.18 8.29 -1.68
C GLN A 129 -3.15 9.31 -2.20
N ASN A 130 -3.43 10.61 -2.10
CA ASN A 130 -2.46 11.67 -2.41
C ASN A 130 -1.25 11.63 -1.47
N ARG A 131 -1.48 11.57 -0.15
CA ARG A 131 -0.40 11.48 0.84
C ARG A 131 0.51 10.26 0.61
N VAL A 132 -0.09 9.11 0.33
CA VAL A 132 0.66 7.88 0.05
C VAL A 132 1.50 8.04 -1.22
N ARG A 133 0.93 8.56 -2.31
CA ARG A 133 1.67 8.82 -3.55
C ARG A 133 2.83 9.80 -3.36
N SER A 134 2.64 10.87 -2.59
CA SER A 134 3.72 11.80 -2.26
C SER A 134 4.85 11.14 -1.48
N ALA A 135 4.51 10.37 -0.43
CA ALA A 135 5.51 9.65 0.36
C ALA A 135 6.25 8.56 -0.44
N GLU A 136 5.58 7.91 -1.39
CA GLU A 136 6.21 6.95 -2.32
C GLU A 136 7.17 7.65 -3.28
N ALA A 137 6.76 8.81 -3.83
CA ALA A 137 7.60 9.61 -4.72
C ALA A 137 8.85 10.14 -4.00
N GLU A 138 8.71 10.63 -2.77
CA GLU A 138 9.83 11.06 -1.93
C GLU A 138 10.81 9.92 -1.66
N ARG A 139 10.31 8.73 -1.28
CA ARG A 139 11.16 7.54 -1.06
C ARG A 139 11.90 7.11 -2.31
N ARG A 140 11.22 7.08 -3.46
CA ARG A 140 11.86 6.74 -4.75
C ARG A 140 12.93 7.74 -5.15
N ALA A 141 12.67 9.04 -4.95
CA ALA A 141 13.65 10.08 -5.23
C ALA A 141 14.89 9.92 -4.33
N GLU A 142 14.69 9.68 -3.05
CA GLU A 142 15.76 9.47 -2.06
C GLU A 142 16.58 8.21 -2.38
N GLN A 143 15.91 7.11 -2.77
CA GLN A 143 16.57 5.89 -3.23
C GLN A 143 17.40 6.11 -4.50
N LEU A 144 16.86 6.83 -5.50
CA LEU A 144 17.60 7.17 -6.72
C LEU A 144 18.88 7.96 -6.40
N TRP A 145 18.80 8.91 -5.46
CA TRP A 145 19.99 9.65 -5.01
C TRP A 145 20.98 8.76 -4.27
N SER A 146 20.49 7.83 -3.44
CA SER A 146 21.33 6.86 -2.75
C SER A 146 22.09 5.96 -3.73
N GLU A 147 21.41 5.42 -4.74
CA GLU A 147 22.00 4.59 -5.79
C GLU A 147 23.00 5.38 -6.64
N ARG A 148 22.65 6.61 -7.01
CA ARG A 148 23.49 7.47 -7.85
C ARG A 148 24.75 7.96 -7.14
N LEU A 149 24.66 8.28 -5.85
CA LEU A 149 25.78 8.84 -5.09
C LEU A 149 26.61 7.75 -4.37
N GLY A 150 26.04 6.56 -4.16
CA GLY A 150 26.70 5.44 -3.53
C GLY A 150 27.32 5.81 -2.17
N ALA A 151 28.62 5.57 -2.01
CA ALA A 151 29.34 5.90 -0.78
C ALA A 151 29.30 7.40 -0.40
N ASN A 152 29.11 8.29 -1.38
CA ASN A 152 29.04 9.73 -1.14
C ASN A 152 27.67 10.19 -0.62
N TYR A 153 26.68 9.31 -0.63
CA TYR A 153 25.32 9.66 -0.28
C TYR A 153 25.18 10.17 1.16
N ALA A 154 25.83 9.50 2.12
CA ALA A 154 25.82 9.93 3.52
C ALA A 154 26.35 11.36 3.69
N ARG A 155 27.45 11.68 3.00
CA ARG A 155 28.04 13.03 3.03
C ARG A 155 27.12 14.07 2.38
N ALA A 156 26.45 13.71 1.29
CA ALA A 156 25.47 14.57 0.64
C ALA A 156 24.26 14.84 1.54
N GLN A 157 23.81 13.85 2.31
CA GLN A 157 22.72 14.02 3.28
C GLN A 157 23.12 14.97 4.42
N GLU A 158 24.32 14.82 4.99
CA GLU A 158 24.86 15.74 5.99
C GLU A 158 24.89 17.18 5.48
N LEU A 159 25.40 17.38 4.27
CA LEU A 159 25.45 18.70 3.64
C LEU A 159 24.06 19.28 3.42
N ARG A 160 23.11 18.46 2.94
CA ARG A 160 21.71 18.88 2.74
C ARG A 160 21.06 19.33 4.05
N GLU A 161 21.28 18.61 5.14
CA GLU A 161 20.73 18.94 6.45
C GLU A 161 21.34 20.23 7.01
N TRP A 162 22.66 20.35 6.93
CA TRP A 162 23.37 21.56 7.36
C TRP A 162 22.91 22.80 6.58
N LEU A 163 22.73 22.68 5.26
CA LEU A 163 22.21 23.77 4.42
C LEU A 163 20.78 24.16 4.83
N ARG A 164 19.90 23.20 5.14
CA ARG A 164 18.50 23.51 5.52
C ARG A 164 18.41 24.38 6.79
N GLY A 165 19.32 24.18 7.74
CA GLY A 165 19.38 24.92 9.00
C GLY A 165 20.12 26.26 8.94
N ASN A 166 20.75 26.60 7.81
CA ASN A 166 21.64 27.76 7.71
C ASN A 166 20.94 28.97 7.06
N ALA A 167 21.00 30.14 7.70
CA ALA A 167 20.43 31.37 7.17
C ALA A 167 21.03 31.80 5.82
N GLN A 168 22.29 31.44 5.56
CA GLN A 168 23.04 31.80 4.34
C GLN A 168 23.06 30.66 3.31
N ALA A 169 22.18 29.67 3.41
CA ALA A 169 22.18 28.48 2.55
C ALA A 169 22.22 28.79 1.04
N ARG A 170 21.51 29.84 0.61
CA ARG A 170 21.47 30.26 -0.81
C ARG A 170 22.82 30.76 -1.29
N ASP A 171 23.51 31.57 -0.50
CA ASP A 171 24.83 32.12 -0.85
C ASP A 171 25.88 31.02 -0.85
N ILE A 172 25.81 30.10 0.12
CA ILE A 172 26.71 28.93 0.19
C ILE A 172 26.53 28.04 -1.04
N LEU A 173 25.29 27.74 -1.43
CA LEU A 173 25.02 26.97 -2.66
C LEU A 173 25.54 27.67 -3.91
N ALA A 174 25.36 29.00 -4.01
CA ALA A 174 25.88 29.78 -5.13
C ALA A 174 27.41 29.73 -5.20
N TYR A 175 28.10 29.81 -4.06
CA TYR A 175 29.56 29.68 -3.97
C TYR A 175 30.04 28.27 -4.35
N VAL A 176 29.45 27.21 -3.78
CA VAL A 176 29.83 25.82 -4.09
C VAL A 176 29.59 25.47 -5.56
N ASN A 177 28.50 25.97 -6.16
CA ASN A 177 28.17 25.69 -7.55
C ASN A 177 29.16 26.32 -8.55
N GLN A 178 30.01 27.26 -8.13
CA GLN A 178 31.10 27.80 -8.98
C GLN A 178 32.15 26.73 -9.30
N VAL A 179 32.34 25.75 -8.40
CA VAL A 179 33.27 24.63 -8.61
C VAL A 179 32.80 23.71 -9.74
N ARG A 180 31.52 23.78 -10.14
CA ARG A 180 30.97 22.94 -11.23
C ARG A 180 31.76 23.09 -12.53
N ASP A 181 32.24 24.30 -12.83
CA ASP A 181 32.98 24.59 -14.05
C ASP A 181 34.44 24.08 -13.98
N GLU A 182 34.90 23.67 -12.80
CA GLU A 182 36.23 23.11 -12.53
C GLU A 182 36.24 21.56 -12.50
N ILE A 183 35.07 20.90 -12.54
CA ILE A 183 34.97 19.44 -12.50
C ILE A 183 35.24 18.85 -13.89
N PRO A 184 36.24 17.97 -14.06
CA PRO A 184 36.49 17.27 -15.32
C PRO A 184 35.32 16.37 -15.71
N LEU A 185 34.96 16.36 -17.00
CA LEU A 185 33.96 15.45 -17.60
C LEU A 185 34.37 13.98 -17.53
#